data_AF-A0A857DM45-F1
#
_entry.id   AF-A0A857DM45-F1
#
_cell.length_a   1.000
_cell.length_b   1.000
_cell.length_c   1.000
_cell.angle_alpha   90.00
_cell.angle_beta   90.00
_cell.angle_gamma   90.00
#
_symmetry.space_group_name_H-M   'P 1'
#
loop_
_entity.id
_entity.type
_entity.pdbx_description
1 polymer ?
#
loop_
_entity_poly.entity_id
_entity_poly.type
_entity_poly.pdbx_seq_one_letter_code
_entity_poly.pdbx_strand_id
1 'polypeptide(L)'
;MDNPVTERTPLIIAAEINMITYQTKKILLAGAIEIGRRLQEAKALVKHGEWGKWLESVSYSQKTAERLIKLYQEYGPNFSDGFDTSKSTSMSNMTYTQALLLLGLPAEEREEFIEQNDVGGMTTKKLQQALQENQALKKGLKTIDSTISELKNEQAKAASMPTNPENVKAEAPSAGQPALPTHNLKTEHDPDAHIKYVEKCDACCKTIADTFFDLTTALTNLAHIDQNLKEEKRKEANRLIEYMAGTIKEWPPPKKPLRVHS
;
A
#
# COMPACT_ATOMS: atom_id res chain seq x y z
N MET A 1 -28.64 -43.09 -29.52
CA MET A 1 -28.05 -42.42 -28.34
C MET A 1 -28.28 -40.95 -28.54
N ASP A 2 -29.42 -40.47 -28.04
CA ASP A 2 -29.83 -39.07 -28.19
C ASP A 2 -28.92 -38.20 -27.33
N ASN A 3 -28.18 -37.31 -28.00
CA ASN A 3 -27.39 -36.30 -27.33
C ASN A 3 -28.39 -35.33 -26.69
N PRO A 4 -28.43 -35.14 -25.36
CA PRO A 4 -29.37 -34.23 -24.75
C PRO A 4 -29.08 -32.84 -25.30
N VAL A 5 -30.03 -32.30 -26.08
CA VAL A 5 -30.00 -30.93 -26.57
C VAL A 5 -29.92 -30.05 -25.32
N THR A 6 -28.72 -29.58 -25.00
CA THR A 6 -28.50 -28.69 -23.87
C THR A 6 -29.28 -27.42 -24.20
N GLU A 7 -30.38 -27.20 -23.48
CA GLU A 7 -31.30 -26.11 -23.74
C GLU A 7 -30.51 -24.79 -23.70
N ARG A 8 -30.40 -24.10 -24.84
CA ARG A 8 -29.51 -22.94 -24.98
C ARG A 8 -30.07 -21.76 -24.20
N THR A 9 -29.54 -21.52 -23.01
CA THR A 9 -29.91 -20.38 -22.16
C THR A 9 -28.87 -19.26 -22.22
N PRO A 10 -29.25 -17.97 -21.99
CA PRO A 10 -28.31 -16.87 -21.88
C PRO A 10 -27.20 -17.11 -20.82
N LEU A 11 -27.52 -17.82 -19.74
CA LEU A 11 -26.55 -18.17 -18.69
C LEU A 11 -25.47 -19.13 -19.19
N ILE A 12 -25.86 -20.15 -19.97
CA ILE A 12 -24.91 -21.09 -20.58
C ILE A 12 -24.00 -20.35 -21.58
N ILE A 13 -24.58 -19.49 -22.42
CA ILE A 13 -23.80 -18.69 -23.39
C ILE A 13 -22.82 -17.76 -22.65
N ALA A 14 -23.24 -17.12 -21.55
CA ALA A 14 -22.34 -16.28 -20.75
C ALA A 14 -21.17 -17.09 -20.16
N ALA A 15 -21.44 -18.31 -19.66
CA ALA A 15 -20.40 -19.20 -19.16
C ALA A 15 -19.42 -19.63 -20.27
N GLU A 16 -19.91 -19.95 -21.47
CA GLU A 16 -19.09 -20.25 -22.65
C GLU A 16 -18.19 -19.06 -23.04
N ILE A 17 -18.75 -17.84 -23.12
CA ILE A 17 -17.99 -16.62 -23.43
C ILE A 17 -16.90 -16.39 -22.37
N ASN A 18 -17.21 -16.55 -21.09
CA ASN A 18 -16.24 -16.38 -20.01
C ASN A 18 -15.12 -17.42 -20.09
N MET A 19 -15.45 -18.67 -20.41
CA MET A 19 -14.47 -19.73 -20.62
C MET A 19 -13.53 -19.41 -21.80
N ILE A 20 -14.08 -19.03 -22.96
CA ILE A 20 -13.29 -18.64 -24.14
C ILE A 20 -12.38 -17.46 -23.81
N THR A 21 -12.91 -16.46 -23.09
CA THR A 21 -12.16 -15.27 -22.65
C THR A 21 -11.00 -15.67 -21.75
N TYR A 22 -11.24 -16.56 -20.78
CA TYR A 22 -10.23 -17.07 -19.87
C TYR A 22 -9.11 -17.81 -20.62
N GLN A 23 -9.47 -18.74 -21.51
CA GLN A 23 -8.51 -19.50 -22.31
C GLN A 23 -7.68 -18.59 -23.22
N THR A 24 -8.31 -17.62 -23.87
CA THR A 24 -7.63 -16.65 -24.75
C THR A 24 -6.59 -15.84 -23.98
N LYS A 25 -6.93 -15.36 -22.77
CA LYS A 25 -5.99 -14.64 -21.90
C LYS A 25 -4.77 -15.48 -21.54
N LYS A 26 -4.99 -16.76 -21.18
CA LYS A 26 -3.93 -17.70 -20.83
C LYS A 26 -3.00 -17.98 -22.02
N ILE A 27 -3.57 -18.24 -23.20
CA ILE A 27 -2.81 -18.46 -24.44
C ILE A 27 -1.96 -17.23 -24.77
N LEU A 28 -2.54 -16.03 -24.67
CA LEU A 28 -1.84 -14.78 -24.97
C LEU A 28 -0.65 -14.56 -24.02
N LEU A 29 -0.84 -14.78 -22.72
CA LEU A 29 0.24 -14.65 -21.74
C LEU A 29 1.36 -15.67 -22.00
N ALA A 30 1.00 -16.94 -22.22
CA ALA A 30 1.96 -18.00 -22.56
C ALA A 30 2.76 -17.67 -23.81
N GLY A 31 2.08 -17.21 -24.88
CA GLY A 31 2.72 -16.79 -26.12
C GLY A 31 3.69 -15.63 -25.91
N ALA A 32 3.30 -14.63 -25.10
CA ALA A 32 4.17 -13.49 -24.79
C ALA A 32 5.45 -13.91 -24.04
N ILE A 33 5.34 -14.82 -23.07
CA ILE A 33 6.49 -15.37 -22.33
C ILE A 33 7.42 -16.13 -23.28
N GLU A 34 6.86 -16.98 -24.14
CA GLU A 34 7.64 -17.78 -25.08
C GLU A 34 8.36 -16.89 -26.12
N ILE A 35 7.69 -15.85 -26.63
CA ILE A 35 8.35 -14.85 -27.48
C ILE A 35 9.51 -14.18 -26.74
N GLY A 36 9.30 -13.82 -25.47
CA GLY A 36 10.35 -13.27 -24.61
C GLY A 36 11.59 -14.16 -24.51
N ARG A 37 11.38 -15.47 -24.33
CA ARG A 37 12.46 -16.47 -24.32
C ARG A 37 13.25 -16.48 -25.64
N ARG A 38 12.55 -16.56 -26.77
CA ARG A 38 13.20 -16.56 -28.11
C ARG A 38 13.94 -15.26 -28.40
N LEU A 39 13.39 -14.13 -27.96
CA LEU A 39 14.05 -12.83 -28.09
C LEU A 39 15.33 -12.77 -27.25
N GLN A 40 15.34 -13.35 -26.04
CA GLN A 40 16.54 -13.42 -25.21
C GLN A 40 17.62 -14.30 -25.85
N GLU A 41 17.24 -15.46 -26.41
CA GLU A 41 18.15 -16.34 -27.15
C GLU A 41 18.75 -15.64 -28.37
N ALA A 42 17.90 -15.00 -29.19
CA ALA A 42 18.36 -14.27 -30.36
C ALA A 42 19.30 -13.13 -29.97
N LYS A 43 19.02 -12.39 -28.89
CA LYS A 43 19.87 -11.30 -28.41
C LYS A 43 21.27 -11.75 -28.02
N ALA A 44 21.45 -12.99 -27.59
CA ALA A 44 22.76 -13.58 -27.28
C ALA A 44 23.56 -13.99 -28.53
N LEU A 45 22.87 -14.22 -29.67
CA LEU A 45 23.47 -14.66 -30.93
C LEU A 45 23.73 -13.52 -31.91
N VAL A 46 22.94 -12.45 -31.86
CA VAL A 46 23.08 -11.29 -32.75
C VAL A 46 24.31 -10.48 -32.35
N LYS A 47 25.09 -10.05 -33.35
CA LYS A 47 26.31 -9.25 -33.13
C LYS A 47 25.98 -7.91 -32.47
N HIS A 48 26.92 -7.40 -31.67
CA HIS A 48 26.81 -6.07 -31.07
C HIS A 48 26.52 -5.01 -32.13
N GLY A 49 25.48 -4.20 -31.92
CA GLY A 49 25.04 -3.14 -32.84
C GLY A 49 24.00 -3.57 -33.88
N GLU A 50 23.82 -4.87 -34.14
CA GLU A 50 22.85 -5.36 -35.15
C GLU A 50 21.46 -5.68 -34.59
N TRP A 51 21.29 -5.61 -33.26
CA TRP A 51 20.05 -5.98 -32.57
C TRP A 51 18.81 -5.22 -33.09
N GLY A 52 18.91 -3.90 -33.27
CA GLY A 52 17.78 -3.09 -33.76
C GLY A 52 17.32 -3.51 -35.16
N LYS A 53 18.26 -3.74 -36.08
CA LYS A 53 17.96 -4.22 -37.44
C LYS A 53 17.37 -5.62 -37.44
N TRP A 54 17.87 -6.51 -36.57
CA TRP A 54 17.32 -7.84 -36.45
C TRP A 54 15.86 -7.83 -35.96
N LEU A 55 15.52 -6.94 -35.02
CA LEU A 55 14.15 -6.80 -34.52
C LEU A 55 13.13 -6.39 -35.60
N GLU A 56 13.56 -5.63 -36.61
CA GLU A 56 12.71 -5.30 -37.76
C GLU A 56 12.29 -6.55 -38.53
N SER A 57 13.14 -7.58 -38.61
CA SER A 57 12.81 -8.85 -39.31
C SER A 57 11.69 -9.65 -38.65
N VAL A 58 11.45 -9.40 -37.36
CA VAL A 58 10.39 -10.03 -36.57
C VAL A 58 9.30 -9.03 -36.16
N SER A 59 9.27 -7.85 -36.76
CA SER A 59 8.25 -6.81 -36.55
C SER A 59 8.10 -6.34 -35.11
N TYR A 60 9.19 -6.30 -34.33
CA TYR A 60 9.18 -5.80 -32.96
C TYR A 60 9.93 -4.48 -32.81
N SER A 61 9.41 -3.58 -31.98
CA SER A 61 10.20 -2.44 -31.50
C SER A 61 11.18 -2.90 -30.41
N GLN A 62 12.29 -2.19 -30.25
CA GLN A 62 13.23 -2.43 -29.15
C GLN A 62 12.54 -2.42 -27.78
N LYS A 63 11.67 -1.44 -27.54
CA LYS A 63 10.92 -1.31 -26.28
C LYS A 63 10.00 -2.51 -26.02
N THR A 64 9.32 -3.01 -27.06
CA THR A 64 8.45 -4.18 -26.92
C THR A 64 9.27 -5.44 -26.65
N ALA A 65 10.36 -5.63 -27.39
CA ALA A 65 11.24 -6.78 -27.23
C ALA A 65 11.85 -6.83 -25.82
N GLU A 66 12.33 -5.71 -25.30
CA GLU A 66 12.86 -5.62 -23.93
C GLU A 66 11.80 -5.95 -22.87
N ARG A 67 10.56 -5.50 -23.05
CA ARG A 67 9.45 -5.84 -22.15
C ARG A 67 9.14 -7.33 -22.16
N LEU A 68 9.12 -7.97 -23.33
CA LEU A 68 8.86 -9.40 -23.48
C LEU A 68 9.99 -10.24 -22.89
N ILE A 69 11.25 -9.85 -23.11
CA ILE A 69 12.41 -10.51 -22.48
C ILE A 69 12.30 -10.43 -20.96
N LYS A 70 12.02 -9.25 -20.39
CA LYS A 70 11.82 -9.08 -18.95
C LYS A 70 10.66 -9.93 -18.42
N LEU A 71 9.54 -9.97 -19.16
CA LEU A 71 8.41 -10.81 -18.82
C LEU A 71 8.82 -12.30 -18.71
N TYR A 72 9.60 -12.79 -19.67
CA TYR A 72 10.15 -14.15 -19.60
C TYR A 72 11.10 -14.35 -18.42
N GLN A 73 12.04 -13.43 -18.18
CA GLN A 73 13.02 -13.58 -17.09
C GLN A 73 12.35 -13.71 -15.71
N GLU A 74 11.26 -12.98 -15.52
CA GLU A 74 10.58 -12.87 -14.24
C GLU A 74 9.49 -13.92 -14.02
N TYR A 75 8.76 -14.28 -15.09
CA TYR A 75 7.63 -15.21 -15.01
C TYR A 75 7.92 -16.56 -15.64
N GLY A 76 8.77 -16.63 -16.67
CA GLY A 76 9.05 -17.82 -17.45
C GLY A 76 9.53 -19.02 -16.63
N PRO A 77 10.50 -18.90 -15.70
CA PRO A 77 10.97 -20.02 -14.89
C PRO A 77 9.86 -20.67 -14.03
N ASN A 78 8.87 -19.88 -13.61
CA ASN A 78 7.74 -20.31 -12.79
C ASN A 78 6.49 -20.63 -13.63
N PHE A 79 6.52 -20.27 -14.93
CA PHE A 79 5.49 -20.58 -15.89
C PHE A 79 5.74 -22.00 -16.38
N SER A 80 5.19 -22.99 -15.67
CA SER A 80 5.27 -24.38 -16.10
C SER A 80 4.94 -24.47 -17.58
N ASP A 81 5.86 -25.06 -18.34
CA ASP A 81 5.64 -25.45 -19.74
C ASP A 81 4.28 -26.12 -19.82
N GLY A 82 3.53 -25.72 -20.84
CA GLY A 82 2.08 -25.81 -20.88
C GLY A 82 1.47 -27.17 -20.50
N PHE A 83 0.20 -27.07 -20.11
CA PHE A 83 -0.79 -28.15 -19.93
C PHE A 83 -0.90 -28.82 -18.56
N ASP A 84 0.08 -28.73 -17.67
CA ASP A 84 -0.09 -29.26 -16.31
C ASP A 84 -0.68 -28.19 -15.37
N THR A 85 -1.99 -28.26 -15.13
CA THR A 85 -2.75 -27.33 -14.28
C THR A 85 -2.44 -27.46 -12.79
N SER A 86 -1.45 -28.27 -12.41
CA SER A 86 -1.35 -28.80 -11.05
C SER A 86 -0.39 -28.02 -10.13
N LYS A 87 0.39 -27.05 -10.62
CA LYS A 87 1.47 -26.42 -9.80
C LYS A 87 1.63 -24.90 -9.84
N SER A 88 0.71 -24.13 -10.42
CA SER A 88 0.80 -22.65 -10.37
C SER A 88 -0.58 -22.00 -10.41
N THR A 89 -1.32 -22.12 -9.31
CA THR A 89 -2.70 -21.61 -9.21
C THR A 89 -2.74 -20.08 -9.08
N SER A 90 -1.68 -19.45 -8.56
CA SER A 90 -1.68 -18.00 -8.28
C SER A 90 -1.40 -17.14 -9.52
N MET A 91 -0.65 -17.66 -10.52
CA MET A 91 -0.37 -16.93 -11.76
C MET A 91 -1.29 -17.32 -12.93
N SER A 92 -2.05 -18.42 -12.83
CA SER A 92 -2.78 -19.02 -13.95
C SER A 92 -3.91 -18.15 -14.53
N ASN A 93 -4.36 -17.13 -13.79
CA ASN A 93 -5.51 -16.29 -14.18
C ASN A 93 -5.12 -14.88 -14.60
N MET A 94 -3.82 -14.56 -14.65
CA MET A 94 -3.32 -13.25 -15.03
C MET A 94 -3.32 -13.04 -16.55
N THR A 95 -3.60 -11.81 -16.98
CA THR A 95 -3.48 -11.35 -18.36
C THR A 95 -2.09 -10.80 -18.66
N TYR A 96 -1.71 -10.78 -19.93
CA TYR A 96 -0.47 -10.13 -20.41
C TYR A 96 -0.28 -8.72 -19.85
N THR A 97 -1.33 -7.88 -19.89
CA THR A 97 -1.25 -6.50 -19.42
C THR A 97 -1.03 -6.40 -17.92
N GLN A 98 -1.69 -7.26 -17.13
CA GLN A 98 -1.49 -7.30 -15.67
C GLN A 98 -0.06 -7.77 -15.33
N ALA A 99 0.45 -8.77 -16.04
CA ALA A 99 1.82 -9.25 -15.87
C ALA A 99 2.84 -8.14 -16.14
N LEU A 100 2.65 -7.37 -17.21
CA LEU A 100 3.50 -6.22 -17.51
C LEU A 100 3.43 -5.11 -16.45
N LEU A 101 2.26 -4.86 -15.86
CA LEU A 101 2.13 -3.85 -14.80
C LEU A 101 2.89 -4.25 -13.54
N LEU A 102 2.86 -5.54 -13.20
CA LEU A 102 3.53 -6.09 -12.03
C LEU A 102 5.06 -6.13 -12.17
N LEU A 103 5.60 -6.06 -13.39
CA LEU A 103 7.03 -5.82 -13.62
C LEU A 103 7.51 -4.45 -13.10
N GLY A 104 6.60 -3.55 -12.75
CA GLY A 104 6.93 -2.30 -12.07
C GLY A 104 7.36 -2.48 -10.60
N LEU A 105 7.08 -3.65 -10.02
CA LEU A 105 7.49 -4.00 -8.66
C LEU A 105 8.79 -4.84 -8.68
N PRO A 106 9.64 -4.71 -7.63
CA PRO A 106 10.70 -5.67 -7.34
C PRO A 106 10.16 -7.10 -7.24
N ALA A 107 11.01 -8.10 -7.50
CA ALA A 107 10.59 -9.49 -7.56
C ALA A 107 9.93 -9.97 -6.25
N GLU A 108 10.52 -9.62 -5.10
CA GLU A 108 10.04 -9.99 -3.77
C GLU A 108 8.67 -9.36 -3.48
N GLU A 109 8.53 -8.06 -3.77
CA GLU A 109 7.27 -7.34 -3.55
C GLU A 109 6.15 -7.82 -4.48
N ARG A 110 6.53 -8.28 -5.67
CA ARG A 110 5.59 -8.77 -6.67
C ARG A 110 4.96 -10.08 -6.24
N GLU A 111 5.75 -11.00 -5.71
CA GLU A 111 5.25 -12.28 -5.21
C GLU A 111 4.29 -12.05 -4.03
N GLU A 112 4.69 -11.24 -3.06
CA GLU A 112 3.84 -10.83 -1.93
C GLU A 112 2.53 -10.17 -2.41
N PHE A 113 2.61 -9.27 -3.41
CA PHE A 113 1.43 -8.62 -3.95
C PHE A 113 0.46 -9.60 -4.62
N ILE A 114 0.97 -10.59 -5.36
CA ILE A 114 0.17 -11.63 -6.02
C ILE A 114 -0.49 -12.55 -4.98
N GLU A 115 0.19 -12.87 -3.88
CA GLU A 115 -0.38 -13.70 -2.81
C GLU A 115 -1.49 -12.97 -2.04
N GLN A 116 -1.32 -11.68 -1.78
CA GLN A 116 -2.27 -10.88 -1.01
C GLN A 116 -3.49 -10.41 -1.84
N ASN A 117 -3.41 -10.43 -3.17
CA ASN A 117 -4.43 -9.86 -4.05
C ASN A 117 -4.88 -10.85 -5.13
N ASP A 118 -6.18 -10.91 -5.41
CA ASP A 118 -6.72 -11.61 -6.58
C ASP A 118 -6.45 -10.82 -7.87
N VAL A 119 -5.20 -10.86 -8.35
CA VAL A 119 -4.77 -10.17 -9.58
C VAL A 119 -5.57 -10.66 -10.79
N GLY A 120 -5.89 -11.95 -10.86
CA GLY A 120 -6.63 -12.55 -11.97
C GLY A 120 -8.05 -11.99 -12.13
N GLY A 121 -8.72 -11.70 -11.00
CA GLY A 121 -10.05 -11.09 -10.97
C GLY A 121 -10.07 -9.56 -11.14
N MET A 122 -8.94 -8.87 -10.95
CA MET A 122 -8.89 -7.41 -11.05
C MET A 122 -8.94 -6.91 -12.50
N THR A 123 -9.60 -5.78 -12.74
CA THR A 123 -9.41 -5.06 -14.00
C THR A 123 -8.05 -4.38 -14.02
N THR A 124 -7.50 -4.13 -15.22
CA THR A 124 -6.23 -3.41 -15.40
C THR A 124 -6.20 -2.09 -14.63
N LYS A 125 -7.32 -1.34 -14.63
CA LYS A 125 -7.45 -0.07 -13.91
C LYS A 125 -7.38 -0.25 -12.40
N LYS A 126 -8.08 -1.26 -11.86
CA LYS A 126 -8.08 -1.58 -10.44
C LYS A 126 -6.67 -2.01 -9.98
N LEU A 127 -5.98 -2.81 -10.79
CA LEU A 127 -4.59 -3.19 -10.53
C LEU A 127 -3.65 -1.98 -10.50
N GLN A 128 -3.78 -1.05 -11.46
CA GLN A 128 -2.98 0.18 -11.46
C GLN A 128 -3.20 1.03 -10.21
N GLN A 129 -4.46 1.16 -9.79
CA GLN A 129 -4.80 1.90 -8.56
C GLN A 129 -4.18 1.23 -7.33
N ALA A 130 -4.33 -0.09 -7.19
CA ALA A 130 -3.76 -0.84 -6.07
C ALA A 130 -2.22 -0.72 -6.00
N LEU A 131 -1.53 -0.72 -7.15
CA LEU A 131 -0.08 -0.50 -7.21
C LEU A 131 0.31 0.92 -6.81
N GLN A 132 -0.47 1.93 -7.21
CA GLN A 132 -0.23 3.33 -6.82
C GLN A 132 -0.44 3.55 -5.32
N GLU A 133 -1.51 2.99 -4.76
CA GLU A 133 -1.80 3.05 -3.33
C GLU A 133 -0.70 2.37 -2.52
N ASN A 134 -0.26 1.16 -2.91
CA ASN A 134 0.84 0.45 -2.26
C ASN A 134 2.14 1.28 -2.30
N GLN A 135 2.46 1.90 -3.44
CA GLN A 135 3.64 2.74 -3.58
C GLN A 135 3.55 4.03 -2.72
N ALA A 136 2.37 4.64 -2.63
CA ALA A 136 2.14 5.81 -1.79
C ALA A 136 2.30 5.47 -0.30
N LEU A 137 1.75 4.34 0.15
CA LEU A 137 1.90 3.83 1.50
C LEU A 137 3.39 3.58 1.85
N LYS A 138 4.14 2.93 0.95
CA LYS A 138 5.57 2.69 1.15
C LYS A 138 6.40 3.98 1.25
N LYS A 139 6.07 5.00 0.44
CA LYS A 139 6.72 6.31 0.56
C LYS A 139 6.41 6.99 1.89
N GLY A 140 5.16 6.86 2.35
CA GLY A 140 4.75 7.30 3.69
C GLY A 140 5.56 6.62 4.78
N LEU A 141 5.62 5.29 4.79
CA LEU A 141 6.38 4.49 5.77
C LEU A 141 7.86 4.87 5.80
N LYS A 142 8.53 5.00 4.64
CA LYS A 142 9.94 5.43 4.59
C LYS A 142 10.15 6.83 5.17
N THR A 143 9.20 7.74 4.96
CA THR A 143 9.27 9.09 5.53
C THR A 143 9.14 9.03 7.05
N ILE A 144 8.20 8.22 7.55
CA ILE A 144 7.99 7.99 8.98
C ILE A 144 9.25 7.38 9.61
N ASP A 145 9.82 6.33 9.03
CA ASP A 145 11.05 5.70 9.53
C ASP A 145 12.25 6.67 9.59
N SER A 146 12.39 7.55 8.59
CA SER A 146 13.40 8.62 8.61
C SER A 146 13.16 9.58 9.78
N THR A 147 11.92 10.05 9.95
CA THR A 147 11.58 10.97 11.05
C THR A 147 11.74 10.34 12.44
N ILE A 148 11.41 9.06 12.60
CA ILE A 148 11.62 8.33 13.86
C ILE A 148 13.11 8.19 14.15
N SER A 149 13.93 7.93 13.13
CA SER A 149 15.38 7.82 13.26
C SER A 149 16.02 9.17 13.64
N GLU A 150 15.54 10.27 13.06
CA GLU A 150 15.96 11.64 13.38
C GLU A 150 15.59 12.02 14.82
N LEU A 151 14.34 11.77 15.25
CA LEU A 151 13.86 12.05 16.61
C LEU A 151 14.62 11.25 17.67
N LYS A 152 14.95 9.98 17.41
CA LYS A 152 15.77 9.16 18.30
C LYS A 152 17.18 9.73 18.47
N ASN A 153 17.77 10.23 17.39
CA ASN A 153 19.10 10.87 17.44
C ASN A 153 19.08 12.21 18.19
N GLU A 154 18.00 12.99 18.08
CA GLU A 154 17.83 14.23 18.85
C GLU A 154 17.61 13.97 20.34
N GLN A 155 16.82 12.95 20.71
CA GLN A 155 16.67 12.53 22.10
C GLN A 155 17.98 12.03 22.71
N ALA A 156 18.80 11.28 21.95
CA ALA A 156 20.10 10.83 22.41
C ALA A 156 21.08 11.99 22.64
N LYS A 157 20.99 13.07 21.85
CA LYS A 157 21.76 14.31 22.08
C LYS A 157 21.27 15.10 23.29
N ALA A 158 19.96 15.23 23.48
CA ALA A 158 19.37 15.95 24.61
C ALA A 158 19.66 15.29 25.97
N ALA A 159 19.79 13.96 26.02
CA ALA A 159 20.12 13.20 27.23
C ALA A 159 21.59 13.33 27.70
N SER A 160 22.46 14.02 26.93
CA SER A 160 23.89 14.17 27.24
C SER A 160 24.29 15.52 27.87
N MET A 161 23.34 16.41 28.16
CA MET A 161 23.58 17.67 28.88
C MET A 161 23.48 17.46 30.41
N PRO A 162 24.52 17.79 31.22
CA PRO A 162 24.46 17.58 32.67
C PRO A 162 23.63 18.66 33.38
N THR A 163 22.69 18.23 34.21
CA THR A 163 21.92 19.05 35.16
C THR A 163 22.76 19.35 36.41
N ASN A 164 22.94 20.63 36.73
CA ASN A 164 23.59 21.09 37.96
C ASN A 164 22.52 21.63 38.94
N PRO A 165 22.47 21.23 40.23
CA PRO A 165 21.47 21.73 41.16
C PRO A 165 22.09 22.62 42.26
N GLU A 166 21.78 23.93 42.29
CA GLU A 166 21.88 24.70 43.54
C GLU A 166 21.00 25.96 43.59
N ASN A 167 19.85 25.80 44.26
CA ASN A 167 19.25 26.63 45.31
C ASN A 167 19.39 28.18 45.30
N VAL A 168 18.28 28.91 45.15
CA VAL A 168 17.94 30.07 46.01
C VAL A 168 16.42 30.16 46.24
N LYS A 169 16.05 30.19 47.51
CA LYS A 169 14.73 30.44 48.12
C LYS A 169 14.46 31.95 48.20
N ALA A 170 13.28 32.42 47.77
CA ALA A 170 12.45 33.42 48.48
C ALA A 170 11.22 33.88 47.65
N GLU A 171 10.08 33.89 48.35
CA GLU A 171 8.91 34.78 48.24
C GLU A 171 8.08 34.89 46.95
N ALA A 172 6.81 34.48 47.09
CA ALA A 172 5.70 34.84 46.20
C ALA A 172 5.37 36.34 46.31
N PRO A 173 4.92 36.95 45.20
CA PRO A 173 3.49 37.22 45.14
C PRO A 173 2.85 36.80 43.81
N SER A 174 1.57 36.42 43.95
CA SER A 174 0.55 36.23 42.92
C SER A 174 0.68 37.15 41.70
N ALA A 175 0.83 36.57 40.51
CA ALA A 175 0.02 36.84 39.30
C ALA A 175 0.71 36.23 38.07
N GLY A 176 -0.06 35.52 37.23
CA GLY A 176 0.39 35.06 35.92
C GLY A 176 0.61 33.55 35.83
N GLN A 177 -0.49 32.79 35.84
CA GLN A 177 -0.47 31.49 35.16
C GLN A 177 0.00 31.73 33.70
N PRO A 178 0.96 30.95 33.16
CA PRO A 178 1.15 30.90 31.72
C PRO A 178 -0.15 30.36 31.15
N ALA A 179 -0.88 31.20 30.42
CA ALA A 179 -2.15 30.83 29.82
C ALA A 179 -1.92 29.62 28.90
N LEU A 180 -2.42 28.46 29.33
CA LEU A 180 -2.57 27.28 28.48
C LEU A 180 -3.39 27.70 27.24
N PRO A 181 -3.00 27.29 26.03
CA PRO A 181 -3.78 27.57 24.83
C PRO A 181 -5.18 27.00 24.98
N THR A 182 -6.17 27.87 25.20
CA THR A 182 -7.58 27.50 25.28
C THR A 182 -8.21 27.63 23.89
N HIS A 183 -9.15 26.74 23.56
CA HIS A 183 -9.86 26.71 22.28
C HIS A 183 -10.89 27.86 22.13
N ASN A 184 -11.09 28.70 23.16
CA ASN A 184 -12.15 29.71 23.24
C ASN A 184 -11.64 31.18 23.21
N LEU A 185 -10.45 31.44 22.63
CA LEU A 185 -10.02 32.81 22.42
C LEU A 185 -10.71 33.37 21.16
N LYS A 186 -11.39 34.52 21.30
CA LYS A 186 -11.84 35.31 20.15
C LYS A 186 -10.58 35.82 19.45
N THR A 187 -10.17 35.14 18.37
CA THR A 187 -9.08 35.60 17.53
C THR A 187 -9.53 36.86 16.80
N GLU A 188 -8.71 37.92 16.84
CA GLU A 188 -8.89 39.08 15.97
C GLU A 188 -8.97 38.63 14.50
N HIS A 189 -9.72 39.38 13.69
CA HIS A 189 -10.05 39.05 12.31
C HIS A 189 -8.81 39.18 11.41
N ASP A 190 -7.98 38.12 11.41
CA ASP A 190 -6.99 37.85 10.38
C ASP A 190 -7.69 37.13 9.21
N PRO A 191 -7.78 37.75 8.02
CA PRO A 191 -8.47 37.16 6.88
C PRO A 191 -7.85 35.83 6.41
N ASP A 192 -6.58 35.52 6.73
CA ASP A 192 -5.92 34.25 6.36
C ASP A 192 -5.89 33.20 7.49
N ALA A 193 -6.41 33.52 8.68
CA ALA A 193 -6.41 32.60 9.82
C ALA A 193 -7.19 31.29 9.52
N HIS A 194 -8.24 31.37 8.71
CA HIS A 194 -9.03 30.21 8.33
C HIS A 194 -8.21 29.17 7.55
N ILE A 195 -7.32 29.60 6.65
CA ILE A 195 -6.42 28.71 5.88
C ILE A 195 -5.51 27.94 6.85
N LYS A 196 -4.90 28.66 7.80
CA LYS A 196 -4.02 28.07 8.83
C LYS A 196 -4.73 27.05 9.72
N TYR A 197 -5.98 27.32 10.11
CA TYR A 197 -6.76 26.39 10.93
C TYR A 197 -7.26 25.18 10.13
N VAL A 198 -7.59 25.36 8.84
CA VAL A 198 -7.92 24.25 7.93
C VAL A 198 -6.71 23.34 7.74
N GLU A 199 -5.53 23.88 7.41
CA GLU A 199 -4.30 23.09 7.29
C GLU A 199 -3.96 22.32 8.58
N LYS A 200 -4.21 22.95 9.74
CA LYS A 200 -4.02 22.30 11.04
C LYS A 200 -5.02 21.16 11.29
N CYS A 201 -6.27 21.33 10.89
CA CYS A 201 -7.28 20.26 10.95
C CYS A 201 -6.88 19.10 10.03
N ASP A 202 -6.47 19.38 8.80
CA ASP A 202 -6.06 18.36 7.82
C ASP A 202 -4.84 17.57 8.30
N ALA A 203 -3.82 18.25 8.83
CA ALA A 203 -2.64 17.61 9.42
C ALA A 203 -2.99 16.74 10.63
N CYS A 204 -3.92 17.20 11.49
CA CYS A 204 -4.40 16.44 12.64
C CYS A 204 -5.17 15.19 12.19
N CYS A 205 -6.12 15.33 11.26
CA CYS A 205 -6.89 14.23 10.69
C CYS A 205 -5.97 13.17 10.06
N LYS A 206 -4.94 13.60 9.33
CA LYS A 206 -3.94 12.69 8.76
C LYS A 206 -3.17 11.93 9.85
N THR A 207 -2.70 12.62 10.87
CA THR A 207 -1.96 11.99 11.99
C THR A 207 -2.82 10.96 12.72
N ILE A 208 -4.11 11.27 12.95
CA ILE A 208 -5.06 10.34 13.57
C ILE A 208 -5.26 9.09 12.68
N ALA A 209 -5.39 9.28 11.36
CA ALA A 209 -5.55 8.16 10.43
C ALA A 209 -4.30 7.25 10.42
N ASP A 210 -3.10 7.83 10.35
CA ASP A 210 -1.83 7.09 10.33
C ASP A 210 -1.65 6.30 11.64
N THR A 211 -1.84 6.95 12.80
CA THR A 211 -1.72 6.28 14.10
C THR A 211 -2.78 5.21 14.35
N PHE A 212 -3.99 5.39 13.82
CA PHE A 212 -5.04 4.37 13.89
C PHE A 212 -4.70 3.14 13.03
N PHE A 213 -4.09 3.35 11.87
CA PHE A 213 -3.58 2.25 11.04
C PHE A 213 -2.49 1.45 11.78
N ASP A 214 -1.54 2.11 12.42
CA ASP A 214 -0.51 1.45 13.23
C ASP A 214 -1.13 0.64 14.39
N LEU A 215 -2.13 1.19 15.06
CA LEU A 215 -2.85 0.52 16.14
C LEU A 215 -3.55 -0.75 15.66
N THR A 216 -4.24 -0.71 14.53
CA THR A 216 -4.94 -1.89 13.98
C THR A 216 -3.96 -2.96 13.50
N THR A 217 -2.80 -2.55 12.98
CA THR A 217 -1.69 -3.46 12.65
C THR A 217 -1.14 -4.14 13.90
N ALA A 218 -0.88 -3.39 14.97
CA ALA A 218 -0.41 -3.95 16.24
C ALA A 218 -1.42 -4.92 16.85
N LEU A 219 -2.72 -4.61 16.82
CA LEU A 219 -3.78 -5.50 17.29
C LEU A 219 -3.85 -6.79 16.44
N THR A 220 -3.64 -6.70 15.14
CA THR A 220 -3.63 -7.87 14.24
C THR A 220 -2.47 -8.80 14.58
N ASN A 221 -1.27 -8.24 14.74
CA ASN A 221 -0.09 -9.01 15.15
C ASN A 221 -0.29 -9.66 16.52
N LEU A 222 -0.89 -8.92 17.46
CA LEU A 222 -1.17 -9.42 18.80
C LEU A 222 -2.20 -10.55 18.80
N ALA A 223 -3.16 -10.56 17.87
CA ALA A 223 -4.14 -11.64 17.74
C ALA A 223 -3.49 -13.00 17.44
N HIS A 224 -2.32 -13.00 16.77
CA HIS A 224 -1.56 -14.22 16.47
C HIS A 224 -0.71 -14.70 17.66
N ILE A 225 -0.45 -13.84 18.65
CA ILE A 225 0.42 -14.13 19.79
C ILE A 225 -0.41 -14.40 21.05
N ASP A 226 -1.32 -13.49 21.39
CA ASP A 226 -2.18 -13.56 22.58
C ASP A 226 -3.54 -12.91 22.31
N GLN A 227 -4.55 -13.76 22.11
CA GLN A 227 -5.91 -13.32 21.83
C GLN A 227 -6.56 -12.55 22.98
N ASN A 228 -6.22 -12.87 24.23
CA ASN A 228 -6.81 -12.20 25.40
C ASN A 228 -6.23 -10.80 25.57
N LEU A 229 -4.92 -10.66 25.45
CA LEU A 229 -4.24 -9.37 25.52
C LEU A 229 -4.65 -8.47 24.35
N LYS A 230 -4.86 -9.04 23.17
CA LYS A 230 -5.43 -8.32 22.02
C LYS A 230 -6.83 -7.77 22.32
N GLU A 231 -7.73 -8.57 22.91
CA GLU A 231 -9.07 -8.08 23.25
C GLU A 231 -9.06 -7.01 24.36
N GLU A 232 -8.12 -7.07 25.30
CA GLU A 232 -7.92 -6.02 26.30
C GLU A 232 -7.51 -4.70 25.63
N LYS A 233 -6.46 -4.73 24.80
CA LYS A 233 -5.96 -3.54 24.10
C LYS A 233 -6.97 -2.97 23.10
N ARG A 234 -7.75 -3.84 22.45
CA ARG A 234 -8.86 -3.43 21.58
C ARG A 234 -9.95 -2.68 22.36
N LYS A 235 -10.33 -3.14 23.57
CA LYS A 235 -11.31 -2.44 24.42
C LYS A 235 -10.80 -1.08 24.87
N GLU A 236 -9.52 -0.98 25.22
CA GLU A 236 -8.88 0.29 25.58
C GLU A 236 -8.91 1.30 24.42
N ALA A 237 -8.53 0.85 23.22
CA ALA A 237 -8.61 1.65 21.99
C ALA A 237 -10.04 2.13 21.68
N ASN A 238 -11.03 1.24 21.76
CA ASN A 238 -12.43 1.59 21.50
C ASN A 238 -12.95 2.66 22.47
N ARG A 239 -12.61 2.57 23.77
CA ARG A 239 -13.00 3.59 24.76
C ARG A 239 -12.45 4.97 24.41
N LEU A 240 -11.21 5.04 23.94
CA LEU A 240 -10.60 6.31 23.51
C LEU A 240 -11.32 6.88 22.28
N ILE A 241 -11.65 6.04 21.30
CA ILE A 241 -12.36 6.46 20.07
C ILE A 241 -13.76 6.98 20.40
N GLU A 242 -14.51 6.27 21.24
CA GLU A 242 -15.83 6.71 21.70
C GLU A 242 -15.77 8.06 22.42
N TYR A 243 -14.75 8.27 23.27
CA TYR A 243 -14.51 9.55 23.93
C TYR A 243 -14.21 10.68 22.93
N MET A 244 -13.33 10.44 21.95
CA MET A 244 -13.00 11.42 20.91
C MET A 244 -14.23 11.75 20.05
N ALA A 245 -15.00 10.73 19.64
CA ALA A 245 -16.22 10.91 18.86
C ALA A 245 -17.28 11.70 19.62
N GLY A 246 -17.47 11.43 20.92
CA GLY A 246 -18.37 12.20 21.78
C GLY A 246 -17.95 13.67 21.89
N THR A 247 -16.66 13.93 22.01
CA THR A 247 -16.10 15.29 22.12
C THR A 247 -16.29 16.11 20.84
N ILE A 248 -16.21 15.48 19.66
CA ILE A 248 -16.44 16.15 18.38
C ILE A 248 -17.94 16.37 18.12
N LYS A 249 -18.79 15.44 18.56
CA LYS A 249 -20.25 15.50 18.36
C LYS A 249 -20.91 16.61 19.19
N GLU A 250 -20.38 16.89 20.38
CA GLU A 250 -20.87 17.95 21.27
C GLU A 250 -19.92 19.15 21.25
N TRP A 251 -20.18 20.11 20.35
CA TRP A 251 -19.34 21.31 20.20
C TRP A 251 -20.07 22.60 20.63
N PRO A 252 -19.42 23.51 21.41
CA PRO A 252 -18.08 23.40 21.97
C PRO A 252 -18.03 22.37 23.11
N PRO A 253 -16.90 21.66 23.29
CA PRO A 253 -16.83 20.55 24.23
C PRO A 253 -17.04 21.03 25.67
N PRO A 254 -17.93 20.38 26.45
CA PRO A 254 -18.29 20.81 27.80
C PRO A 254 -17.16 20.62 28.83
N LYS A 255 -16.12 19.83 28.51
CA LYS A 255 -14.96 19.57 29.39
C LYS A 255 -13.65 19.64 28.59
N LYS A 256 -12.60 20.19 29.23
CA LYS A 256 -11.25 20.27 28.65
C LYS A 256 -10.74 18.86 28.30
N PRO A 257 -10.11 18.63 27.13
CA PRO A 257 -9.45 17.37 26.86
C PRO A 257 -8.30 17.19 27.87
N LEU A 258 -8.31 16.07 28.60
CA LEU A 258 -7.20 15.70 29.45
C LEU A 258 -5.97 15.50 28.55
N ARG A 259 -4.89 16.26 28.78
CA ARG A 259 -3.56 15.81 28.37
C ARG A 259 -3.33 14.50 29.11
N VAL A 260 -3.44 13.38 28.40
CA VAL A 260 -2.92 12.11 28.92
C VAL A 260 -1.40 12.27 28.85
N HIS A 261 -0.82 12.72 29.96
CA HIS A 261 0.61 12.58 30.17
C HIS A 261 0.92 11.08 30.28
N SER A 262 2.03 10.71 29.66
CA SER A 262 2.63 9.36 29.57
C SER A 262 2.59 8.57 30.86
#